data_AF-A0AAW6NIJ8-F1
#
_entry.id   AF-A0AAW6NIJ8-F1
#
_cell.length_a   1.000
_cell.length_b   1.000
_cell.length_c   1.000
_cell.angle_alpha   90.00
_cell.angle_beta   90.00
_cell.angle_gamma   90.00
#
_symmetry.space_group_name_H-M   'P 1'
#
loop_
_entity.id
_entity.type
_entity.pdbx_description
1 polymer ?
#
loop_
_entity_poly.entity_id
_entity_poly.type
_entity_poly.pdbx_seq_one_letter_code
_entity_poly.pdbx_strand_id
1 'polypeptide(L)'
;IRSTLHWHNGDKIETAQLRKSLTALLSQPGMGRLFRSVLRIETTHPQCLTFILHQPDYWLAHRLATYCSRLAHPDYPVVGSGPFRLGVFEPELVRL
;
A
#
# COMPACT_ATOMS: atom_id res chain seq x y z
N ILE A 1 7.83 10.52 0.18
CA ILE A 1 8.24 9.11 0.07
C ILE A 1 9.75 9.05 0.12
N ARG A 2 10.32 8.20 0.97
CA ARG A 2 11.77 8.10 1.16
C ARG A 2 12.42 7.51 -0.11
N SER A 3 13.48 8.15 -0.59
CA SER A 3 14.20 7.75 -1.81
C SER A 3 14.93 6.41 -1.69
N THR A 4 15.22 5.97 -0.46
CA THR A 4 15.99 4.77 -0.14
C THR A 4 15.14 3.50 -0.05
N LEU A 5 13.83 3.61 -0.25
CA LEU A 5 12.92 2.47 -0.16
C LEU A 5 13.01 1.58 -1.40
N HIS A 6 13.13 0.28 -1.15
CA HIS A 6 13.14 -0.77 -2.17
C HIS A 6 12.15 -1.86 -1.77
N TRP A 7 11.57 -2.48 -2.78
CA TRP A 7 10.80 -3.72 -2.66
C TRP A 7 11.75 -4.90 -2.39
N HIS A 8 11.22 -6.01 -1.90
CA HIS A 8 12.02 -7.22 -1.61
C HIS A 8 12.67 -7.85 -2.84
N ASN A 9 12.18 -7.52 -4.04
CA ASN A 9 12.77 -7.94 -5.32
C ASN A 9 13.92 -7.04 -5.78
N GLY A 10 14.26 -5.97 -5.02
CA GLY A 10 15.33 -5.03 -5.33
C GLY A 10 14.89 -3.80 -6.11
N ASP A 11 13.65 -3.77 -6.61
CA ASP A 11 13.13 -2.62 -7.34
C ASP A 11 12.94 -1.42 -6.41
N LYS A 12 13.23 -0.23 -6.92
CA LYS A 12 12.96 1.00 -6.19
C LYS A 12 11.45 1.20 -6.03
N ILE A 13 11.02 1.66 -4.86
CA ILE A 13 9.62 2.02 -4.67
C ILE A 13 9.33 3.34 -5.36
N GLU A 14 8.51 3.29 -6.40
CA GLU A 14 8.07 4.48 -7.11
C GLU A 14 6.71 4.97 -6.63
N THR A 15 6.51 6.29 -6.67
CA THR A 15 5.23 6.90 -6.30
C THR A 15 4.08 6.44 -7.19
N ALA A 16 4.35 6.14 -8.47
CA ALA A 16 3.35 5.60 -9.38
C ALA A 16 2.86 4.21 -8.95
N GLN A 17 3.78 3.35 -8.49
CA GLN A 17 3.46 2.01 -7.97
C GLN A 17 2.62 2.13 -6.70
N LEU A 18 3.01 3.02 -5.76
CA LEU A 18 2.24 3.25 -4.54
C LEU A 18 0.84 3.79 -4.83
N ARG A 19 0.69 4.73 -5.78
CA ARG A 19 -0.62 5.22 -6.22
C ARG A 19 -1.47 4.08 -6.76
N LYS A 20 -0.93 3.23 -7.64
CA LYS A 20 -1.63 2.07 -8.21
C LYS A 20 -2.08 1.11 -7.12
N SER A 21 -1.18 0.71 -6.20
CA SER A 21 -1.53 -0.19 -5.08
C SER A 21 -2.57 0.41 -4.14
N LEU A 22 -2.47 1.71 -3.82
CA LEU A 22 -3.46 2.41 -3.00
C LEU A 22 -4.81 2.48 -3.68
N THR A 23 -4.88 2.88 -4.96
CA THR A 23 -6.15 2.92 -5.70
C THR A 23 -6.79 1.53 -5.77
N ALA A 24 -6.01 0.48 -6.00
CA ALA A 24 -6.51 -0.89 -5.99
C ALA A 24 -7.05 -1.31 -4.61
N LEU A 25 -6.34 -0.93 -3.54
CA LEU A 25 -6.77 -1.15 -2.17
C LEU A 25 -8.10 -0.45 -1.87
N LEU A 26 -8.22 0.85 -2.19
CA LEU A 26 -9.43 1.63 -1.96
C LEU A 26 -10.64 1.11 -2.76
N SER A 27 -10.39 0.44 -3.89
CA SER A 27 -11.44 -0.16 -4.71
C SER A 27 -12.01 -1.45 -4.11
N GLN A 28 -11.39 -2.01 -3.06
CA GLN A 28 -11.90 -3.22 -2.39
C GLN A 28 -13.17 -2.89 -1.59
N PRO A 29 -14.23 -3.73 -1.60
CA PRO A 29 -15.51 -3.43 -0.96
C PRO A 29 -15.44 -3.01 0.52
N GLY A 30 -14.53 -3.61 1.30
CA GLY A 30 -14.32 -3.26 2.71
C GLY A 30 -13.51 -1.97 2.90
N MET A 31 -12.51 -1.75 2.06
CA MET A 31 -11.61 -0.59 2.15
C MET A 31 -12.26 0.68 1.63
N GLY A 32 -13.07 0.60 0.57
CA GLY A 32 -13.81 1.74 0.04
C GLY A 32 -14.74 2.38 1.08
N ARG A 33 -15.24 1.58 2.05
CA ARG A 33 -16.01 2.11 3.19
C ARG A 33 -15.10 2.82 4.21
N LEU A 34 -13.97 2.22 4.57
CA LEU A 34 -13.00 2.80 5.52
C LEU A 34 -12.38 4.10 5.02
N PHE A 35 -12.21 4.23 3.71
CA PHE A 35 -11.60 5.39 3.05
C PHE A 35 -12.61 6.20 2.25
N ARG A 36 -13.89 6.13 2.62
CA ARG A 36 -14.97 6.78 1.87
C ARG A 36 -14.79 8.29 1.70
N SER A 37 -14.07 8.95 2.62
CA SER A 37 -13.73 10.38 2.56
C SER A 37 -12.80 10.75 1.40
N VAL A 38 -12.02 9.79 0.88
CA VAL A 38 -11.04 10.00 -0.18
C VAL A 38 -11.77 10.09 -1.52
N LEU A 39 -11.66 11.23 -2.19
CA LEU A 39 -12.17 11.44 -3.54
C LEU A 39 -11.22 10.84 -4.58
N ARG A 40 -9.92 11.17 -4.48
CA ARG A 40 -8.89 10.68 -5.39
C ARG A 40 -7.49 10.85 -4.80
N ILE A 41 -6.53 10.11 -5.36
CA ILE A 41 -5.11 10.19 -5.01
C ILE A 41 -4.34 10.69 -6.23
N GLU A 42 -3.61 11.77 -6.06
CA GLU A 42 -2.79 12.38 -7.09
C GLU A 42 -1.29 12.25 -6.78
N THR A 43 -0.48 12.31 -7.83
CA THR A 43 0.97 12.40 -7.73
C THR A 43 1.39 13.79 -8.18
N THR A 44 1.55 14.70 -7.22
CA THR A 44 1.96 16.09 -7.47
C THR A 44 3.47 16.23 -7.64
N HIS A 45 4.23 15.26 -7.14
CA HIS A 45 5.69 15.21 -7.25
C HIS A 45 6.16 13.74 -7.29
N PRO A 46 7.30 13.40 -7.92
CA PRO A 46 7.83 12.04 -7.97
C PRO A 46 8.03 11.31 -6.64
N GLN A 47 7.93 12.01 -5.51
CA GLN A 47 8.07 11.48 -4.15
C GLN A 47 6.92 11.89 -3.23
N CYS A 48 5.81 12.38 -3.78
CA CYS A 48 4.68 12.87 -3.00
C CYS A 48 3.36 12.26 -3.50
N LEU A 49 2.51 11.86 -2.56
CA LEU A 49 1.13 11.49 -2.81
C LEU A 49 0.24 12.51 -2.13
N THR A 50 -0.74 13.03 -2.88
CA THR A 50 -1.72 13.98 -2.37
C THR A 50 -3.07 13.29 -2.34
N PHE A 51 -3.66 13.21 -1.16
CA PHE A 51 -5.04 12.72 -0.98
C PHE A 51 -6.00 13.90 -1.08
N ILE A 52 -6.91 13.85 -2.05
CA ILE A 52 -7.99 14.81 -2.17
C ILE A 52 -9.21 14.21 -1.50
N LEU A 53 -9.79 14.94 -0.55
CA LEU A 53 -10.95 14.51 0.23
C LEU A 53 -12.18 15.33 -0.16
N HIS A 54 -13.35 14.71 -0.20
CA HIS A 54 -14.62 15.43 -0.39
C HIS A 54 -15.28 15.83 0.94
N GLN A 55 -14.79 15.27 2.06
CA GLN A 55 -15.16 15.65 3.42
C GLN A 55 -13.94 15.59 4.35
N PRO A 56 -13.88 16.42 5.41
CA PRO A 56 -12.78 16.38 6.38
C PRO A 56 -12.64 15.02 7.05
N ASP A 57 -11.41 14.58 7.24
CA ASP A 57 -11.12 13.27 7.82
C ASP A 57 -9.82 13.25 8.64
N TYR A 58 -9.94 13.57 9.92
CA TYR A 58 -8.82 13.61 10.86
C TYR A 58 -8.20 12.24 11.16
N TRP A 59 -8.92 11.16 10.87
CA TRP A 59 -8.49 9.78 11.18
C TRP A 59 -7.86 9.06 9.98
N LEU A 60 -7.77 9.71 8.83
CA LEU A 60 -7.23 9.11 7.60
C LEU A 60 -5.82 8.55 7.81
N ALA A 61 -4.92 9.33 8.42
CA ALA A 61 -3.54 8.92 8.68
C ALA A 61 -3.47 7.68 9.60
N HIS A 62 -4.33 7.64 10.62
CA HIS A 62 -4.41 6.49 11.53
C HIS A 62 -4.90 5.24 10.80
N ARG A 63 -5.91 5.34 9.94
CA ARG A 63 -6.36 4.21 9.11
C ARG A 63 -5.29 3.74 8.14
N LEU A 64 -4.54 4.65 7.53
CA LEU A 64 -3.38 4.31 6.67
C LEU A 64 -2.26 3.59 7.44
N ALA A 65 -2.15 3.78 8.75
CA ALA A 65 -1.19 3.09 9.60
C ALA A 65 -1.67 1.71 10.12
N THR A 66 -2.88 1.28 9.77
CA THR A 66 -3.40 -0.04 10.16
C THR A 66 -2.99 -1.15 9.19
N TYR A 67 -3.07 -2.40 9.65
CA TYR A 67 -2.77 -3.58 8.84
C TYR A 67 -3.54 -3.63 7.52
N CYS A 68 -4.80 -3.19 7.52
CA CYS A 68 -5.66 -3.16 6.34
C CYS A 68 -5.11 -2.26 5.21
N SER A 69 -4.17 -1.37 5.53
CA SER A 69 -3.54 -0.43 4.61
C SER A 69 -2.16 -0.87 4.12
N ARG A 70 -1.78 -2.12 4.38
CA ARG A 70 -0.52 -2.69 3.91
C ARG A 70 -0.49 -2.71 2.38
N LEU A 71 0.54 -2.10 1.81
CA LEU A 71 0.77 -2.08 0.36
C LEU A 71 1.78 -3.17 -0.03
N ALA A 72 1.43 -3.92 -1.07
CA ALA A 72 2.33 -4.82 -1.77
C ALA A 72 2.72 -4.21 -3.13
N HIS A 73 3.73 -4.80 -3.76
CA HIS A 73 4.09 -4.46 -5.13
C HIS A 73 2.86 -4.65 -6.05
N PRO A 74 2.52 -3.66 -6.90
CA PRO A 74 1.29 -3.69 -7.70
C PRO A 74 1.19 -4.88 -8.66
N ASP A 75 2.34 -5.37 -9.14
CA ASP A 75 2.41 -6.49 -10.07
C ASP A 75 2.87 -7.81 -9.41
N TYR A 76 3.36 -7.76 -8.17
CA TYR A 76 3.88 -8.93 -7.44
C TYR A 76 3.31 -8.97 -6.01
N PRO A 77 2.12 -9.55 -5.79
CA PRO A 77 1.40 -9.44 -4.51
C PRO A 77 2.14 -9.97 -3.27
N VAL A 78 3.10 -10.89 -3.47
CA VAL A 78 3.93 -11.47 -2.41
C VAL A 78 5.15 -10.60 -2.05
N VAL A 79 5.46 -9.59 -2.86
CA VAL A 79 6.61 -8.70 -2.66
C VAL A 79 6.18 -7.52 -1.80
N GLY A 80 6.79 -7.41 -0.61
CA GLY A 80 6.61 -6.28 0.30
C GLY A 80 7.84 -5.37 0.33
N SER A 81 7.82 -4.44 1.28
CA SER A 81 8.92 -3.51 1.56
C SER A 81 9.32 -3.48 3.04
N GLY A 82 8.89 -4.48 3.80
CA GLY A 82 9.17 -4.61 5.22
C GLY A 82 10.57 -5.15 5.52
N PRO A 83 10.96 -5.26 6.79
CA PRO A 83 12.27 -5.79 7.17
C PRO A 83 12.47 -7.28 6.86
N PHE A 84 11.38 -8.04 6.69
CA PHE A 84 11.41 -9.48 6.40
C PHE A 84 10.64 -9.79 5.11
N ARG A 85 11.13 -10.78 4.35
CA ARG A 85 10.49 -11.33 3.16
C ARG A 85 10.20 -12.82 3.35
N LEU A 86 9.11 -13.32 2.78
CA LEU A 86 8.83 -14.76 2.76
C LEU A 86 9.84 -15.45 1.84
N GLY A 87 10.60 -16.41 2.37
CA GLY A 87 11.57 -17.20 1.60
C GLY A 87 10.92 -18.40 0.92
N VAL A 88 10.17 -19.20 1.68
CA VAL A 88 9.41 -20.36 1.21
C VAL A 88 8.10 -20.42 1.99
N PHE A 89 6.99 -20.72 1.32
CA PHE A 89 5.70 -20.98 1.95
C PHE A 89 5.06 -22.18 1.24
N GLU A 90 5.30 -23.37 1.79
CA GLU A 90 4.79 -24.63 1.28
C GLU A 90 3.75 -25.20 2.26
N PRO A 91 2.58 -25.66 1.78
CA PRO A 91 1.54 -26.24 2.64
C PRO A 91 2.00 -27.48 3.42
N GLU A 92 3.02 -28.19 2.92
CA GLU A 92 3.39 -29.54 3.38
C GLU A 92 4.38 -29.58 4.55
N LEU A 93 4.93 -28.43 4.97
CA LEU A 93 5.98 -28.35 6.00
C LEU A 93 5.47 -28.10 7.43
N VAL A 94 4.16 -28.05 7.66
CA VAL A 94 3.59 -28.04 9.03
C VAL A 94 3.36 -29.48 9.48
N ARG A 95 4.40 -30.14 9.98
CA ARG A 95 4.22 -31.33 10.82
C ARG A 95 4.03 -30.85 12.26
N LEU A 96 2.81 -30.98 12.77
CA LEU A 96 2.50 -30.88 14.20
C LEU A 96 3.12 -32.04 14.96
#